data_AF-A0A9N9C6R6-F1
#
_entry.id   AF-A0A9N9C6R6-F1
#
_cell.length_a   1.000
_cell.length_b   1.000
_cell.length_c   1.000
_cell.angle_alpha   90.00
_cell.angle_beta   90.00
_cell.angle_gamma   90.00
#
_symmetry.space_group_name_H-M   'P 1'
#
loop_
_entity.id
_entity.type
_entity.pdbx_description
1 polymer ?
#
loop_
_entity_poly.entity_id
_entity_poly.type
_entity_poly.pdbx_seq_one_letter_code
_entity_poly.pdbx_strand_id
1 'polypeptide(L)'
;MYSVLLAGHDSKISDDSDFENPKKKHSIQKLKVVSEISPEEAEERAMKVRHQKQYKMVDYKDIELIQVKVIKTALRKGKKYNNLAKNYGEYLKKLRAEKNLNDYIKIVTVKIFSNEEAYTLRLENYRKKYMDNDLYANLEELYELYYDITKEENRERSDNEIEQMRKTMTI
;
A
#
# COMPACT_ATOMS: atom_id res chain seq x y z
N MET A 1 71.77 -11.45 6.43
CA MET A 1 72.50 -11.64 5.15
C MET A 1 71.48 -11.54 4.03
N TYR A 2 71.73 -10.67 3.06
CA TYR A 2 70.92 -10.47 1.86
C TYR A 2 71.02 -11.64 0.90
N SER A 3 69.92 -11.99 0.20
CA SER A 3 69.85 -12.41 -1.22
C SER A 3 68.36 -12.51 -1.63
N VAL A 4 67.75 -11.70 -2.51
CA VAL A 4 68.04 -11.35 -3.93
C VAL A 4 67.19 -12.19 -4.90
N LEU A 5 66.23 -11.51 -5.55
CA LEU A 5 65.82 -11.57 -6.98
C LEU A 5 65.25 -12.91 -7.54
N LEU A 6 64.51 -13.02 -8.66
CA LEU A 6 63.80 -12.17 -9.63
C LEU A 6 62.87 -13.10 -10.43
N ALA A 7 62.00 -12.49 -11.26
CA ALA A 7 61.41 -13.03 -12.50
C ALA A 7 60.34 -14.13 -12.33
N GLY A 8 59.30 -14.22 -13.15
CA GLY A 8 58.99 -13.57 -14.42
C GLY A 8 58.03 -14.51 -15.16
N HIS A 9 56.96 -13.93 -15.72
CA HIS A 9 56.28 -14.30 -16.96
C HIS A 9 56.46 -15.71 -17.55
N ASP A 10 55.35 -16.46 -17.70
CA ASP A 10 54.63 -16.65 -18.98
C ASP A 10 53.99 -18.05 -19.15
N SER A 11 52.94 -18.03 -19.97
CA SER A 11 52.45 -19.10 -20.86
C SER A 11 51.30 -20.00 -20.42
N LYS A 12 50.26 -19.91 -21.25
CA LYS A 12 49.13 -20.84 -21.48
C LYS A 12 49.62 -22.17 -22.04
N ILE A 13 48.80 -23.22 -21.89
CA ILE A 13 48.59 -24.47 -22.68
C ILE A 13 48.04 -25.50 -21.67
N SER A 14 46.75 -25.92 -21.71
CA SER A 14 46.17 -27.04 -22.50
C SER A 14 46.97 -28.35 -22.29
N ASP A 15 46.45 -29.54 -22.07
CA ASP A 15 45.19 -30.23 -22.33
C ASP A 15 45.06 -31.42 -21.34
N ASP A 16 43.96 -32.16 -21.51
CA ASP A 16 43.81 -33.60 -21.29
C ASP A 16 43.25 -34.16 -19.98
N SER A 17 42.04 -34.72 -20.13
CA SER A 17 41.63 -36.06 -19.65
C SER A 17 41.52 -36.26 -18.12
N ASP A 18 40.63 -37.05 -17.54
CA ASP A 18 39.71 -38.05 -18.06
C ASP A 18 38.64 -38.34 -16.98
N PHE A 19 37.65 -39.08 -17.43
CA PHE A 19 36.43 -39.61 -16.81
C PHE A 19 36.40 -40.11 -15.34
N GLU A 20 35.15 -40.11 -14.80
CA GLU A 20 34.52 -40.96 -13.75
C GLU A 20 34.46 -40.51 -12.25
N ASN A 21 33.30 -39.90 -11.88
CA ASN A 21 32.27 -40.39 -10.90
C ASN A 21 32.61 -40.46 -9.37
N PRO A 22 31.67 -40.67 -8.42
CA PRO A 22 30.23 -40.38 -8.27
C PRO A 22 29.92 -39.53 -7.01
N LYS A 23 28.90 -38.66 -7.06
CA LYS A 23 28.00 -38.23 -5.94
C LYS A 23 27.56 -36.78 -6.12
N LYS A 24 26.44 -36.58 -6.83
CA LYS A 24 25.40 -35.58 -6.51
C LYS A 24 24.19 -35.78 -7.44
N LYS A 25 23.67 -37.01 -7.46
CA LYS A 25 22.28 -37.29 -7.87
C LYS A 25 21.45 -37.43 -6.60
N HIS A 26 21.06 -36.30 -6.02
CA HIS A 26 20.01 -36.09 -5.02
C HIS A 26 20.14 -34.59 -4.71
N SER A 27 19.36 -33.69 -5.31
CA SER A 27 17.93 -33.55 -5.07
C SER A 27 17.34 -32.55 -6.07
N ILE A 28 17.25 -32.92 -7.35
CA ILE A 28 16.34 -32.24 -8.30
C ILE A 28 15.01 -32.97 -8.20
N GLN A 29 14.31 -32.80 -7.07
CA GLN A 29 12.92 -33.25 -6.86
C GLN A 29 12.48 -32.74 -5.49
N LYS A 30 11.96 -31.52 -5.46
CA LYS A 30 10.85 -31.01 -4.62
C LYS A 30 10.88 -29.49 -4.60
N LEU A 31 10.21 -28.90 -5.58
CA LEU A 31 9.29 -27.74 -5.47
C LEU A 31 9.13 -27.10 -6.85
N LYS A 32 8.67 -27.92 -7.79
CA LYS A 32 7.89 -27.48 -8.94
C LYS A 32 6.48 -27.16 -8.43
N VAL A 33 6.33 -26.07 -7.69
CA VAL A 33 5.03 -25.40 -7.43
C VAL A 33 5.31 -23.90 -7.21
N VAL A 34 5.87 -23.23 -8.21
CA VAL A 34 5.60 -21.81 -8.42
C VAL A 34 5.03 -21.78 -9.83
N SER A 35 3.72 -21.58 -9.91
CA SER A 35 2.99 -21.48 -11.17
C SER A 35 3.70 -20.48 -12.09
N GLU A 36 4.14 -20.93 -13.25
CA GLU A 36 4.46 -20.08 -14.39
C GLU A 36 3.15 -19.42 -14.83
N ILE A 37 2.81 -18.30 -14.21
CA ILE A 37 1.68 -17.48 -14.66
C ILE A 37 2.16 -16.80 -15.94
N SER A 38 1.46 -17.01 -17.05
CA SER A 38 1.75 -16.31 -18.31
C SER A 38 1.74 -14.80 -18.05
N PRO A 39 2.61 -13.98 -18.69
CA PRO A 39 2.56 -12.52 -18.55
C PRO A 39 1.17 -11.94 -18.82
N GLU A 40 0.41 -12.56 -19.73
CA GLU A 40 -0.97 -12.18 -20.06
C GLU A 40 -1.95 -12.53 -18.93
N GLU A 41 -1.75 -13.66 -18.25
CA GLU A 41 -2.57 -14.08 -17.10
C GLU A 41 -2.18 -13.29 -15.83
N ALA A 42 -0.92 -12.84 -15.72
CA ALA A 42 -0.47 -11.93 -14.68
C ALA A 42 -1.02 -10.51 -14.89
N GLU A 43 -1.11 -10.06 -16.14
CA GLU A 43 -1.73 -8.78 -16.51
C GLU A 43 -3.24 -8.83 -16.32
N GLU A 44 -3.93 -9.91 -16.70
CA GLU A 44 -5.35 -10.11 -16.43
C GLU A 44 -5.64 -10.13 -14.92
N ARG A 45 -4.82 -10.85 -14.13
CA ARG A 45 -4.93 -10.84 -12.66
C ARG A 45 -4.64 -9.46 -12.09
N ALA A 46 -3.64 -8.73 -12.60
CA ALA A 46 -3.36 -7.36 -12.18
C ALA A 46 -4.50 -6.41 -12.56
N MET A 47 -5.09 -6.57 -13.75
CA MET A 47 -6.21 -5.77 -14.24
C MET A 47 -7.47 -6.07 -13.42
N LYS A 48 -7.71 -7.33 -13.05
CA LYS A 48 -8.81 -7.76 -12.19
C LYS A 48 -8.63 -7.32 -10.73
N VAL A 49 -7.40 -7.32 -10.20
CA VAL A 49 -7.06 -6.75 -8.89
C VAL A 49 -7.23 -5.23 -8.93
N ARG A 50 -6.80 -4.55 -10.00
CA ARG A 50 -7.02 -3.11 -10.20
C ARG A 50 -8.51 -2.79 -10.29
N HIS A 51 -9.29 -3.56 -11.06
CA HIS A 51 -10.75 -3.40 -11.17
C HIS A 51 -11.43 -3.69 -9.83
N GLN A 52 -11.08 -4.77 -9.12
CA GLN A 52 -11.62 -5.03 -7.77
C GLN A 52 -11.26 -3.91 -6.78
N LYS A 53 -10.05 -3.34 -6.88
CA LYS A 53 -9.62 -2.18 -6.08
C LYS A 53 -10.36 -0.90 -6.49
N GLN A 54 -10.75 -0.76 -7.76
CA GLN A 54 -11.53 0.38 -8.27
C GLN A 54 -13.04 0.28 -7.98
N TYR A 55 -13.60 -0.92 -7.82
CA TYR A 55 -15.05 -1.13 -7.63
C TYR A 55 -15.46 -1.48 -6.20
N LYS A 56 -14.52 -1.79 -5.30
CA LYS A 56 -14.89 -1.99 -3.89
C LYS A 56 -15.08 -0.63 -3.23
N MET A 57 -16.33 -0.18 -3.19
CA MET A 57 -16.74 1.04 -2.51
C MET A 57 -16.24 0.99 -1.06
N VAL A 58 -15.37 1.93 -0.69
CA VAL A 58 -14.83 2.02 0.67
C VAL A 58 -15.99 2.26 1.62
N ASP A 59 -16.18 1.36 2.58
CA ASP A 59 -17.24 1.48 3.57
C ASP A 59 -16.71 1.94 4.94
N TYR A 60 -17.63 2.22 5.85
CA TYR A 60 -17.27 2.64 7.19
C TYR A 60 -16.45 1.62 7.98
N LYS A 61 -16.56 0.33 7.66
CA LYS A 61 -15.83 -0.74 8.34
C LYS A 61 -14.37 -0.73 7.95
N ASP A 62 -14.07 -0.43 6.68
CA ASP A 62 -12.68 -0.24 6.23
C ASP A 62 -12.04 0.92 7.03
N ILE A 63 -12.72 2.06 7.13
CA ILE A 63 -12.25 3.20 7.94
C ILE A 63 -12.12 2.85 9.43
N GLU A 64 -13.13 2.20 10.00
CA GLU A 64 -13.14 1.78 11.40
C GLU A 64 -11.95 0.86 11.71
N LEU A 65 -11.71 -0.11 10.84
CA LEU A 65 -10.61 -1.07 10.94
C LEU A 65 -9.27 -0.35 10.95
N ILE A 66 -9.03 0.57 10.02
CA ILE A 66 -7.75 1.29 9.96
C ILE A 66 -7.59 2.23 11.17
N GLN A 67 -8.64 2.92 11.61
CA GLN A 67 -8.58 3.71 12.85
C GLN A 67 -8.18 2.85 14.06
N VAL A 68 -8.74 1.64 14.18
CA VAL A 68 -8.34 0.68 15.22
C VAL A 68 -6.87 0.27 15.08
N LYS A 69 -6.36 0.03 13.87
CA LYS A 69 -4.93 -0.25 13.63
C LYS A 69 -4.05 0.93 14.09
N VAL A 70 -4.41 2.17 13.75
CA VAL A 70 -3.69 3.38 14.18
C VAL A 70 -3.62 3.46 15.71
N ILE A 71 -4.75 3.27 16.40
CA ILE A 71 -4.82 3.29 17.88
C ILE A 71 -3.94 2.21 18.48
N LYS A 72 -4.06 0.96 18.02
CA LYS A 72 -3.27 -0.17 18.51
C LYS A 72 -1.77 0.07 18.34
N THR A 73 -1.35 0.52 17.17
CA THR A 73 0.07 0.81 16.89
C THR A 73 0.59 1.97 17.75
N ALA A 74 -0.21 3.02 17.93
CA ALA A 74 0.14 4.15 18.78
C ALA A 74 0.35 3.71 20.24
N LEU A 75 -0.57 2.91 20.79
CA LEU A 75 -0.46 2.39 22.16
C LEU A 75 0.78 1.49 22.34
N ARG A 76 1.08 0.62 21.37
CA ARG A 76 2.27 -0.25 21.39
C ARG A 76 3.58 0.54 21.40
N LYS A 77 3.63 1.69 20.70
CA LYS A 77 4.82 2.56 20.62
C LYS A 77 5.07 3.37 21.90
N GLY A 78 4.11 3.40 22.82
CA GLY A 78 4.27 3.97 24.16
C GLY A 78 3.81 5.42 24.30
N LYS A 79 4.07 6.00 25.48
CA LYS A 79 3.42 7.22 25.99
C LYS A 79 3.50 8.44 25.06
N LYS A 80 4.58 8.57 24.28
CA LYS A 80 4.75 9.65 23.27
C LYS A 80 3.57 9.75 22.30
N TYR A 81 2.89 8.64 22.02
CA TYR A 81 1.81 8.54 21.05
C TYR A 81 0.42 8.46 21.69
N ASN A 82 0.30 8.62 23.02
CA ASN A 82 -0.99 8.54 23.72
C ASN A 82 -2.00 9.58 23.22
N ASN A 83 -1.55 10.79 22.88
CA ASN A 83 -2.43 11.82 22.33
C ASN A 83 -3.02 11.39 20.98
N LEU A 84 -2.24 10.68 20.16
CA LEU A 84 -2.73 10.15 18.90
C LEU A 84 -3.78 9.06 19.14
N ALA A 85 -3.48 8.10 20.02
CA ALA A 85 -4.42 7.04 20.39
C ALA A 85 -5.72 7.62 20.95
N LYS A 86 -5.65 8.65 21.80
CA LYS A 86 -6.82 9.35 22.34
C LYS A 86 -7.64 10.03 21.24
N ASN A 87 -7.01 10.78 20.35
CA ASN A 87 -7.69 11.49 19.26
C ASN A 87 -8.43 10.52 18.33
N TYR A 88 -7.77 9.45 17.91
CA TYR A 88 -8.41 8.43 17.07
C TYR A 88 -9.47 7.62 17.83
N GLY A 89 -9.31 7.44 19.15
CA GLY A 89 -10.35 6.87 20.01
C GLY A 89 -11.62 7.72 20.03
N GLU A 90 -11.48 9.05 20.10
CA GLU A 90 -12.62 9.97 20.00
C GLU A 90 -13.27 9.96 18.61
N TYR A 91 -12.48 9.87 17.53
CA TYR A 91 -13.03 9.74 16.17
C TYR A 91 -13.82 8.44 16.00
N LEU A 92 -13.29 7.33 16.50
CA LEU A 92 -13.95 6.03 16.48
C LEU A 92 -15.27 6.05 17.28
N LYS A 93 -15.26 6.70 18.46
CA LYS A 93 -16.45 6.85 19.29
C LYS A 93 -17.53 7.68 18.60
N LYS A 94 -17.15 8.77 17.94
CA LYS A 94 -18.07 9.60 17.16
C LYS A 94 -18.67 8.81 16.00
N LEU A 95 -17.82 8.15 15.19
CA LEU A 95 -18.27 7.31 14.08
C LEU A 95 -19.32 6.30 14.54
N ARG A 96 -19.04 5.53 15.59
CA ARG A 96 -19.95 4.49 16.12
C ARG A 96 -21.25 5.04 16.72
N ALA A 97 -21.33 6.32 17.03
CA ALA A 97 -22.53 6.95 17.57
C ALA A 97 -23.49 7.45 16.47
N GLU A 98 -23.05 7.45 15.21
CA GLU A 98 -23.84 7.97 14.09
C GLU A 98 -24.87 6.96 13.59
N LYS A 99 -26.02 7.46 13.16
CA LYS A 99 -27.10 6.64 12.61
C LYS A 99 -26.78 6.14 11.20
N ASN A 100 -26.11 6.97 10.41
CA ASN A 100 -25.64 6.61 9.07
C ASN A 100 -24.12 6.82 8.99
N LEU A 101 -23.40 5.71 9.21
CA LEU A 101 -21.94 5.70 9.30
C LEU A 101 -21.25 6.09 7.99
N ASN A 102 -21.78 5.61 6.85
CA ASN A 102 -21.19 5.90 5.54
C ASN A 102 -21.37 7.37 5.16
N ASP A 103 -22.57 7.93 5.33
CA ASP A 103 -22.82 9.35 5.08
C ASP A 103 -21.98 10.25 5.99
N TYR A 104 -21.86 9.87 7.26
CA TYR A 104 -21.01 10.59 8.20
C TYR A 104 -19.56 10.65 7.72
N ILE A 105 -19.00 9.50 7.28
CA ILE A 105 -17.63 9.47 6.76
C ILE A 105 -17.51 10.33 5.52
N LYS A 106 -18.40 10.22 4.53
CA LYS A 106 -18.41 11.07 3.34
C LYS A 106 -18.35 12.55 3.70
N ILE A 107 -19.19 12.99 4.64
CA ILE A 107 -19.22 14.39 5.11
C ILE A 107 -17.91 14.79 5.78
N VAL A 108 -17.36 13.92 6.64
CA VAL A 108 -16.13 14.21 7.38
C VAL A 108 -14.93 14.25 6.44
N THR A 109 -14.82 13.33 5.47
CA THR A 109 -13.69 13.26 4.54
C THR A 109 -13.66 14.45 3.61
N VAL A 110 -14.79 14.85 3.03
CA VAL A 110 -14.91 16.06 2.19
C VAL A 110 -14.52 17.32 2.97
N LYS A 111 -14.89 17.40 4.25
CA LYS A 111 -14.50 18.53 5.13
C LYS A 111 -13.01 18.54 5.45
N ILE A 112 -12.37 17.38 5.59
CA ILE A 112 -10.94 17.28 5.90
C ILE A 112 -10.09 17.50 4.64
N PHE A 113 -10.56 17.02 3.48
CA PHE A 113 -9.86 17.02 2.19
C PHE A 113 -10.65 17.74 1.14
N SER A 114 -10.80 19.06 1.29
CA SER A 114 -11.53 19.86 0.31
C SER A 114 -10.83 19.91 -1.06
N ASN A 115 -9.53 19.58 -1.13
CA ASN A 115 -8.77 19.45 -2.37
C ASN A 115 -7.55 18.51 -2.20
N GLU A 116 -6.93 18.13 -3.32
CA GLU A 116 -5.76 17.25 -3.38
C GLU A 116 -4.53 17.83 -2.67
N GLU A 117 -4.35 19.15 -2.70
CA GLU A 117 -3.23 19.82 -2.03
C GLU A 117 -3.29 19.65 -0.50
N ALA A 118 -4.49 19.76 0.09
CA ALA A 118 -4.72 19.55 1.51
C ALA A 118 -4.41 18.10 1.94
N TYR A 119 -4.67 17.13 1.05
CA TYR A 119 -4.30 15.74 1.25
C TYR A 119 -2.79 15.55 1.31
N THR A 120 -2.09 16.02 0.28
CA THR A 120 -0.63 15.89 0.16
C THR A 120 0.10 16.57 1.31
N LEU A 121 -0.28 17.82 1.64
CA LEU A 121 0.33 18.57 2.73
C LEU A 121 0.17 17.86 4.08
N ARG A 122 -0.99 17.23 4.31
CA ARG A 122 -1.26 16.50 5.55
C ARG A 122 -0.41 15.22 5.64
N LEU A 123 -0.29 14.45 4.56
CA LEU A 123 0.56 13.26 4.53
C LEU A 123 2.04 13.61 4.77
N GLU A 124 2.56 14.66 4.13
CA GLU A 124 3.95 15.09 4.35
C GLU A 124 4.22 15.45 5.82
N ASN A 125 3.27 16.14 6.46
CA ASN A 125 3.37 16.49 7.87
C ASN A 125 3.40 15.24 8.77
N TYR A 126 2.58 14.23 8.46
CA TYR A 126 2.61 12.95 9.17
C TYR A 126 3.89 12.18 8.91
N ARG A 127 4.40 12.17 7.68
CA ARG A 127 5.66 11.55 7.32
C ARG A 127 6.80 12.13 8.14
N LYS A 128 6.92 13.47 8.18
CA LYS A 128 7.94 14.16 9.00
C LYS A 128 7.81 13.85 10.49
N LYS A 129 6.57 13.80 11.01
CA LYS A 129 6.29 13.59 12.44
C LYS A 129 6.49 12.13 12.88
N TYR A 130 6.33 11.18 11.96
CA TYR A 130 6.25 9.75 12.24
C TYR A 130 7.19 8.92 11.35
N MET A 131 8.29 9.49 10.87
CA MET A 131 9.14 8.98 9.77
C MET A 131 9.65 7.52 9.89
N ASP A 132 9.76 6.94 11.11
CA ASP A 132 10.35 5.61 11.37
C ASP A 132 9.37 4.58 11.97
N ASN A 133 8.12 4.54 11.53
CA ASN A 133 7.18 3.63 12.19
C ASN A 133 6.04 3.11 11.30
N ASP A 134 5.65 1.87 11.59
CA ASP A 134 4.40 1.22 11.17
C ASP A 134 3.14 2.09 11.40
N LEU A 135 3.26 3.14 12.22
CA LEU A 135 2.21 4.10 12.49
C LEU A 135 2.00 5.06 11.32
N TYR A 136 3.07 5.50 10.64
CA TYR A 136 2.93 6.27 9.39
C TYR A 136 2.21 5.45 8.32
N ALA A 137 2.59 4.19 8.11
CA ALA A 137 1.92 3.32 7.13
C ALA A 137 0.42 3.17 7.40
N ASN A 138 0.01 2.99 8.67
CA ASN A 138 -1.41 2.94 9.03
C ASN A 138 -2.13 4.29 8.82
N LEU A 139 -1.43 5.41 9.00
CA LEU A 139 -1.99 6.73 8.74
C LEU A 139 -2.12 6.99 7.24
N GLU A 140 -1.12 6.61 6.46
CA GLU A 140 -1.12 6.68 5.01
C GLU A 140 -2.30 5.88 4.44
N GLU A 141 -2.46 4.61 4.85
CA GLU A 141 -3.60 3.77 4.46
C GLU A 141 -4.95 4.44 4.83
N LEU A 142 -5.07 5.03 6.03
CA LEU A 142 -6.31 5.72 6.42
C LEU A 142 -6.63 6.92 5.53
N TYR A 143 -5.60 7.70 5.21
CA TYR A 143 -5.75 8.93 4.47
C TYR A 143 -5.99 8.67 2.98
N GLU A 144 -5.40 7.62 2.41
CA GLU A 144 -5.75 7.13 1.07
C GLU A 144 -7.24 6.79 0.99
N LEU A 145 -7.78 6.04 1.97
CA LEU A 145 -9.21 5.72 2.00
C LEU A 145 -10.09 6.97 2.07
N TYR A 146 -9.69 7.99 2.85
CA TYR A 146 -10.42 9.26 2.91
C TYR A 146 -10.39 10.03 1.58
N TYR A 147 -9.27 9.99 0.87
CA TYR A 147 -9.12 10.61 -0.43
C TYR A 147 -9.99 9.90 -1.48
N ASP A 148 -9.99 8.56 -1.49
CA ASP A 148 -10.80 7.75 -2.39
C ASP A 148 -12.30 8.03 -2.21
N ILE A 149 -12.79 8.08 -0.96
CA ILE A 149 -14.19 8.44 -0.66
C ILE A 149 -14.53 9.84 -1.18
N THR A 150 -13.63 10.80 -0.99
CA THR A 150 -13.84 12.19 -1.42
C THR A 150 -13.89 12.30 -2.94
N LYS A 151 -13.01 11.57 -3.64
CA LYS A 151 -12.95 11.55 -5.09
C LYS A 151 -14.21 10.93 -5.70
N GLU A 152 -14.67 9.80 -5.14
CA GLU A 152 -15.89 9.15 -5.61
C GLU A 152 -17.13 10.01 -5.36
N GLU A 153 -17.25 10.65 -4.18
CA GLU A 153 -18.36 11.56 -3.88
C GLU A 153 -18.42 12.75 -4.85
N ASN A 154 -17.27 13.34 -5.18
CA ASN A 154 -17.21 14.44 -6.16
C ASN A 154 -17.57 13.98 -7.58
N ARG A 155 -17.21 12.76 -7.96
CA ARG A 155 -17.59 12.15 -9.23
C ARG A 155 -19.11 11.93 -9.29
N GLU A 156 -19.70 11.31 -8.26
CA GLU A 156 -21.14 11.08 -8.17
C GLU A 156 -21.93 12.39 -8.27
N ARG A 157 -21.46 13.46 -7.62
CA ARG A 157 -22.08 14.79 -7.75
C ARG A 157 -22.01 15.31 -9.18
N SER A 158 -20.84 15.24 -9.82
CA SER A 158 -20.67 15.72 -11.19
C SER A 158 -21.50 14.94 -12.21
N ASP A 159 -21.56 13.60 -12.08
CA ASP A 159 -22.36 12.75 -12.95
C ASP A 159 -23.86 13.07 -12.83
N ASN A 160 -24.35 13.31 -11.60
CA ASN A 160 -25.71 13.75 -11.35
C ASN A 160 -26.01 15.13 -11.97
N GLU A 161 -25.09 16.10 -11.85
CA GLU A 161 -25.24 17.43 -12.48
C GLU A 161 -25.34 17.32 -14.01
N ILE A 162 -24.48 16.52 -14.64
CA ILE A 162 -24.52 16.26 -16.08
C ILE A 162 -25.83 15.59 -16.49
N GLU A 163 -26.31 14.62 -15.71
CA GLU A 163 -27.60 13.96 -15.99
C GLU A 163 -28.78 14.93 -15.91
N GLN A 164 -28.80 15.81 -14.90
CA GLN A 164 -29.82 16.86 -14.78
C GLN A 164 -29.79 17.81 -15.98
N MET A 165 -28.61 18.26 -16.39
CA MET A 165 -28.46 19.11 -17.58
C MET A 165 -29.01 18.40 -18.85
N ARG A 166 -28.65 17.13 -19.06
CA ARG A 166 -29.17 16.33 -20.18
C ARG A 166 -30.69 16.22 -20.16
N LYS A 167 -31.30 15.97 -19.00
CA LYS A 167 -32.77 15.93 -18.84
C LYS A 167 -33.41 17.28 -19.21
N THR A 168 -32.82 18.39 -18.78
CA THR A 168 -33.35 19.73 -19.09
C THR A 168 -33.20 20.15 -20.54
N MET A 169 -32.20 19.63 -21.27
CA MET A 169 -31.94 19.94 -22.69
C MET A 169 -32.71 19.05 -23.67
N THR A 170 -33.45 18.05 -23.20
CA THR A 170 -34.25 17.13 -24.05
C THR A 170 -35.69 17.63 -24.25
N ILE A 171 -35.94 18.93 -24.04
CA ILE A 171 -37.23 19.62 -24.26
C ILE A 171 -37.08 20.53 -25.49
#